data_AF-A0A093VII4-F1
#
_entry.id   AF-A0A093VII4-F1
#
_cell.length_a   1.000
_cell.length_b   1.000
_cell.length_c   1.000
_cell.angle_alpha   90.00
_cell.angle_beta   90.00
_cell.angle_gamma   90.00
#
_symmetry.space_group_name_H-M   'P 1'
#
loop_
_entity.id
_entity.type
_entity.pdbx_description
1 polymer ?
#
loop_
_entity_poly.entity_id
_entity_poly.type
_entity_poly.pdbx_seq_one_letter_code
_entity_poly.pdbx_strand_id
1 'polypeptide(L)'
;MADIQQSPIAAVLATASATGIALHLFFFKIVEVDKRPVSTAAAFIAAYPLIFITLPSISDEYNGIFWRLFISSLTWSCLVISLFSSILIYRAFFHPLKGFPGPFNARLSKFWSLKKVVDSKLRWWKILDRLHEQYGDYVRTGPRELVIFDPAALTPVLGFASITGKGPFYDSMETSVNTSRDKEFHRKRRKIWDNAFKKSLSDYGPRIEEFTGQLIERIEKNDGKPILLNEICIHYSYDVMSALAFGDPMGFLKGDSNDVANSVLDNIQKGVDAIGLLLHVPWLMGTLTTFSWAIGPMRQWNEYSEQLVVLRKEMKNPKPDLFGHLLDNTEDTATGRALLNSECRLIVGAGRALDERNFVLANDFLPERWYSKPELTINKTAHMPFLIGPFNCAGRNLAMMELRSVVARVVHEFDVSFPKGVEFDAVNYFDRVKDHFIAGAPKQDMVFTKRK
;
A
#
# COMPACT_ATOMS: atom_id res chain seq x y z
N MET A 1 -7.59 65.47 9.33
CA MET A 1 -7.59 64.04 8.94
C MET A 1 -6.18 63.72 8.49
N ALA A 2 -5.40 63.07 9.35
CA ALA A 2 -4.04 62.65 9.01
C ALA A 2 -4.15 61.39 8.15
N ASP A 3 -3.67 61.45 6.91
CA ASP A 3 -3.51 60.27 6.05
C ASP A 3 -2.60 59.28 6.76
N ILE A 4 -3.15 58.14 7.17
CA ILE A 4 -2.38 57.01 7.66
C ILE A 4 -1.74 56.38 6.43
N GLN A 5 -0.62 56.95 5.98
CA GLN A 5 0.19 56.37 4.92
C GLN A 5 0.78 55.07 5.48
N GLN A 6 0.15 53.93 5.17
CA GLN A 6 0.62 52.62 5.62
C GLN A 6 2.07 52.44 5.16
N SER A 7 2.94 52.07 6.11
CA SER A 7 4.35 51.76 5.79
C SER A 7 4.39 50.74 4.64
N PRO A 8 5.24 50.95 3.61
CA PRO A 8 5.41 50.00 2.50
C PRO A 8 5.66 48.56 2.98
N ILE A 9 6.27 48.40 4.16
CA ILE A 9 6.53 47.10 4.78
C ILE A 9 5.22 46.44 5.24
N ALA A 10 4.35 47.18 5.92
CA ALA A 10 3.08 46.66 6.41
C ALA A 10 2.19 46.18 5.26
N ALA A 11 2.17 46.91 4.14
CA ALA A 11 1.44 46.54 2.94
C ALA A 11 1.99 45.23 2.32
N VAL A 12 3.31 45.07 2.24
CA VAL A 12 3.95 43.84 1.73
C VAL A 12 3.62 42.63 2.61
N LEU A 13 3.74 42.76 3.94
CA LEU A 13 3.45 41.67 4.87
C LEU A 13 1.96 41.29 4.91
N ALA A 14 1.07 42.28 4.83
CA ALA A 14 -0.37 42.05 4.74
C ALA A 14 -0.73 41.32 3.43
N THR A 15 -0.14 41.74 2.31
CA THR A 15 -0.35 41.10 1.00
C THR A 15 0.15 39.66 1.00
N ALA A 16 1.32 39.39 1.59
CA ALA A 16 1.86 38.04 1.74
C ALA A 16 0.93 37.15 2.58
N SER A 17 0.38 37.68 3.67
CA SER A 17 -0.55 36.97 4.54
C SER A 17 -1.88 36.67 3.85
N ALA A 18 -2.44 37.65 3.14
CA ALA A 18 -3.65 37.49 2.33
C ALA A 18 -3.44 36.45 1.21
N THR A 19 -2.27 36.47 0.57
CA THR A 19 -1.89 35.50 -0.47
C THR A 19 -1.80 34.09 0.10
N GLY A 20 -1.20 33.90 1.28
CA GLY A 20 -1.14 32.60 1.94
C GLY A 20 -2.53 32.04 2.25
N ILE A 21 -3.45 32.87 2.73
CA ILE A 21 -4.85 32.48 2.97
C ILE A 21 -5.58 32.17 1.65
N ALA A 22 -5.39 33.00 0.61
CA ALA A 22 -5.99 32.78 -0.70
C ALA A 22 -5.51 31.48 -1.35
N LEU A 23 -4.20 31.19 -1.29
CA LEU A 23 -3.61 29.94 -1.75
C LEU A 23 -4.26 28.74 -1.06
N HIS A 24 -4.50 28.83 0.25
CA HIS A 24 -5.23 27.77 0.93
C HIS A 24 -6.65 27.59 0.38
N LEU A 25 -7.45 28.65 0.38
CA LEU A 25 -8.89 28.58 0.10
C LEU A 25 -9.20 28.22 -1.35
N PHE A 26 -8.42 28.73 -2.30
CA PHE A 26 -8.68 28.59 -3.73
C PHE A 26 -7.82 27.51 -4.40
N PHE A 27 -6.66 27.15 -3.85
CA PHE A 27 -5.77 26.16 -4.46
C PHE A 27 -5.65 24.88 -3.63
N PHE A 28 -5.06 24.93 -2.43
CA PHE A 28 -4.76 23.73 -1.63
C PHE A 28 -6.01 22.98 -1.12
N LYS A 29 -7.15 23.68 -1.02
CA LYS A 29 -8.43 23.06 -0.67
C LYS A 29 -9.04 22.25 -1.82
N ILE A 30 -8.78 22.63 -3.07
CA ILE A 30 -9.43 22.07 -4.27
C ILE A 30 -8.50 21.05 -4.94
N VAL A 31 -7.21 21.36 -5.03
CA VAL A 31 -6.22 20.55 -5.74
C VAL A 31 -5.63 19.49 -4.81
N GLU A 32 -5.51 18.25 -5.29
CA GLU A 32 -4.79 17.17 -4.60
C GLU A 32 -3.27 17.38 -4.69
N VAL A 33 -2.74 18.36 -3.93
CA VAL A 33 -1.33 18.74 -3.97
C VAL A 33 -0.38 17.60 -3.53
N ASP A 34 -0.87 16.66 -2.73
CA ASP A 34 -0.15 15.45 -2.31
C ASP A 34 0.38 14.61 -3.49
N LYS A 35 -0.18 14.76 -4.70
CA LYS A 35 0.29 14.11 -5.93
C LYS A 35 1.56 14.72 -6.53
N ARG A 36 1.87 15.96 -6.17
CA ARG A 36 2.96 16.74 -6.79
C ARG A 36 3.84 17.38 -5.72
N PRO A 37 4.38 16.61 -4.76
CA PRO A 37 5.14 17.18 -3.65
C PRO A 37 6.40 17.90 -4.14
N VAL A 38 7.11 17.33 -5.12
CA VAL A 38 8.33 17.94 -5.69
C VAL A 38 8.03 19.24 -6.41
N SER A 39 7.04 19.28 -7.30
CA SER A 39 6.66 20.50 -8.01
C SER A 39 6.16 21.59 -7.05
N THR A 40 5.45 21.20 -6.01
CA THR A 40 4.99 22.13 -4.96
C THR A 40 6.16 22.70 -4.18
N ALA A 41 7.09 21.84 -3.74
CA ALA A 41 8.31 22.29 -3.06
C ALA A 41 9.14 23.22 -3.94
N ALA A 42 9.32 22.87 -5.23
CA ALA A 42 10.03 23.71 -6.20
C ALA A 42 9.38 25.08 -6.38
N ALA A 43 8.04 25.14 -6.45
CA ALA A 43 7.31 26.40 -6.55
C ALA A 43 7.53 27.29 -5.30
N PHE A 44 7.54 26.68 -4.10
CA PHE A 44 7.83 27.42 -2.86
C PHE A 44 9.29 27.90 -2.81
N ILE A 45 10.25 27.04 -3.18
CA ILE A 45 11.67 27.41 -3.24
C ILE A 45 11.92 28.53 -4.25
N ALA A 46 11.24 28.50 -5.40
CA ALA A 46 11.35 29.54 -6.44
C ALA A 46 10.64 30.86 -6.06
N ALA A 47 9.62 30.82 -5.20
CA ALA A 47 8.91 32.01 -4.76
C ALA A 47 9.79 32.93 -3.88
N TYR A 48 10.67 32.38 -3.05
CA TYR A 48 11.58 33.17 -2.21
C TYR A 48 12.52 34.11 -3.00
N PRO A 49 13.33 33.64 -3.97
CA PRO A 49 14.18 34.52 -4.76
C PRO A 49 13.36 35.49 -5.63
N LEU A 50 12.14 35.13 -6.04
CA LEU A 50 11.25 36.05 -6.76
C LEU A 50 10.80 37.21 -5.87
N ILE A 51 10.43 36.95 -4.61
CA ILE A 51 10.14 38.00 -3.61
C ILE A 51 11.38 38.87 -3.44
N PHE A 52 12.55 38.26 -3.27
CA PHE A 52 13.80 39.01 -3.17
C PHE A 52 13.98 39.92 -4.40
N ILE A 53 13.90 39.39 -5.62
CA ILE A 53 14.11 40.13 -6.88
C ILE A 53 13.15 41.31 -7.04
N THR A 54 11.90 41.17 -6.65
CA THR A 54 10.83 42.15 -6.89
C THR A 54 10.73 43.25 -5.82
N LEU A 55 11.26 43.07 -4.62
CA LEU A 55 11.16 44.09 -3.55
C LEU A 55 11.65 45.50 -3.95
N PRO A 56 12.81 45.67 -4.62
CA PRO A 56 13.29 47.01 -5.02
C PRO A 56 12.37 47.76 -5.98
N SER A 57 11.52 47.07 -6.76
CA SER A 57 10.58 47.76 -7.66
C SER A 57 9.37 48.34 -6.91
N ILE A 58 9.20 48.04 -5.62
CA ILE A 58 8.08 48.51 -4.79
C ILE A 58 8.45 49.81 -4.07
N SER A 59 9.68 49.91 -3.54
CA SER A 59 10.18 51.11 -2.88
C SER A 59 11.70 51.11 -2.85
N ASP A 60 12.31 52.28 -2.99
CA ASP A 60 13.76 52.48 -2.93
C ASP A 60 14.35 52.11 -1.56
N GLU A 61 13.52 52.06 -0.51
CA GLU A 61 13.90 51.61 0.83
C GLU A 61 14.42 50.16 0.84
N TYR A 62 14.12 49.35 -0.19
CA TYR A 62 14.54 47.95 -0.30
C TYR A 62 15.81 47.74 -1.14
N ASN A 63 16.52 48.80 -1.52
CA ASN A 63 17.75 48.71 -2.32
C ASN A 63 18.94 48.12 -1.54
N GLY A 64 18.96 48.26 -0.20
CA GLY A 64 20.03 47.71 0.64
C GLY A 64 19.99 46.18 0.74
N ILE A 65 21.09 45.49 0.43
CA ILE A 65 21.15 44.03 0.35
C ILE A 65 20.72 43.31 1.64
N PHE A 66 21.23 43.76 2.80
CA PHE A 66 20.91 43.16 4.10
C PHE A 66 19.45 43.39 4.50
N TRP A 67 18.94 44.60 4.26
CA TRP A 67 17.56 44.95 4.55
C TRP A 67 16.57 44.18 3.66
N ARG A 68 16.90 44.04 2.38
CA ARG A 68 16.15 43.23 1.42
C ARG A 68 16.10 41.75 1.80
N LEU A 69 17.20 41.17 2.26
CA LEU A 69 17.24 39.79 2.78
C LEU A 69 16.33 39.64 4.00
N PHE A 70 16.35 40.60 4.92
CA PHE A 70 15.50 40.59 6.10
C PHE A 70 14.00 40.67 5.73
N ILE A 71 13.61 41.64 4.89
CA ILE A 71 12.21 41.82 4.48
C ILE A 71 11.71 40.65 3.64
N SER A 72 12.51 40.10 2.73
CA SER A 72 12.12 38.90 1.96
C SER A 72 11.93 37.67 2.86
N SER A 73 12.80 37.46 3.85
CA SER A 73 12.65 36.40 4.86
C SER A 73 11.38 36.57 5.71
N LEU A 74 11.10 37.80 6.12
CA LEU A 74 9.90 38.12 6.90
C LEU A 74 8.63 37.92 6.07
N THR A 75 8.61 38.42 4.83
CA THR A 75 7.50 38.27 3.88
C THR A 75 7.22 36.80 3.58
N TRP A 76 8.27 36.02 3.31
CA TRP A 76 8.17 34.58 3.12
C TRP A 76 7.59 33.87 4.34
N SER A 77 8.09 34.20 5.53
CA SER A 77 7.61 33.63 6.79
C SER A 77 6.13 33.97 7.02
N CYS A 78 5.70 35.20 6.76
CA CYS A 78 4.29 35.60 6.85
C CYS A 78 3.41 34.81 5.88
N LEU A 79 3.83 34.63 4.63
CA LEU A 79 3.11 33.82 3.64
C LEU A 79 2.96 32.37 4.11
N VAL A 80 4.05 31.75 4.58
CA VAL A 80 4.06 30.36 5.04
C VAL A 80 3.20 30.19 6.30
N ILE A 81 3.38 31.04 7.31
CA ILE A 81 2.64 30.98 8.57
C ILE A 81 1.14 31.20 8.33
N SER A 82 0.76 32.18 7.53
CA SER A 82 -0.66 32.44 7.21
C SER A 82 -1.30 31.29 6.44
N LEU A 83 -0.59 30.71 5.46
CA LEU A 83 -1.02 29.52 4.72
C LEU A 83 -1.26 28.32 5.66
N PHE A 84 -0.27 27.95 6.47
CA PHE A 84 -0.39 26.81 7.38
C PHE A 84 -1.43 27.04 8.48
N SER A 85 -1.51 28.25 9.02
CA SER A 85 -2.53 28.61 10.02
C SER A 85 -3.93 28.47 9.43
N SER A 86 -4.14 28.99 8.21
CA SER A 86 -5.42 28.86 7.50
C SER A 86 -5.79 27.40 7.25
N ILE A 87 -4.83 26.57 6.83
CA ILE A 87 -5.02 25.12 6.64
C ILE A 87 -5.41 24.43 7.95
N LEU A 88 -4.70 24.71 9.05
CA LEU A 88 -4.93 24.06 10.35
C LEU A 88 -6.28 24.45 10.94
N ILE A 89 -6.64 25.74 10.90
CA ILE A 89 -7.94 26.25 11.36
C ILE A 89 -9.07 25.59 10.57
N TYR A 90 -8.95 25.52 9.25
CA TYR A 90 -9.95 24.87 8.41
C TYR A 90 -10.08 23.38 8.72
N ARG A 91 -8.96 22.65 8.83
CA ARG A 91 -8.95 21.22 9.16
C ARG A 91 -9.60 20.92 10.50
N ALA A 92 -9.38 21.78 11.49
CA ALA A 92 -9.92 21.64 12.84
C ALA A 92 -11.44 21.87 12.89
N PHE A 93 -11.93 22.95 12.27
CA PHE A 93 -13.29 23.45 12.54
C PHE A 93 -14.23 23.48 11.33
N PHE A 94 -13.70 23.61 10.11
CA PHE A 94 -14.50 23.89 8.90
C PHE A 94 -14.49 22.75 7.88
N HIS A 95 -13.65 21.73 8.07
CA HIS A 95 -13.58 20.59 7.18
C HIS A 95 -14.91 19.82 7.17
N PRO A 96 -15.38 19.27 6.03
CA PRO A 96 -16.61 18.48 5.96
C PRO A 96 -16.65 17.31 6.95
N LEU A 97 -15.49 16.75 7.28
CA LEU A 97 -15.36 15.67 8.27
C LEU A 97 -15.41 16.14 9.74
N LYS A 98 -15.75 17.40 10.04
CA LYS A 98 -15.79 17.92 11.42
C LYS A 98 -16.80 17.20 12.32
N GLY A 99 -17.87 16.66 11.73
CA GLY A 99 -18.94 15.95 12.45
C GLY A 99 -18.54 14.56 12.91
N PHE A 100 -17.46 13.99 12.37
CA PHE A 100 -17.01 12.65 12.75
C PHE A 100 -16.11 12.70 14.00
N PRO A 101 -16.33 11.80 14.97
CA PRO A 101 -15.50 11.71 16.17
C PRO A 101 -14.09 11.21 15.84
N GLY A 102 -13.16 11.43 16.76
CA GLY A 102 -11.76 10.99 16.63
C GLY A 102 -10.76 11.96 17.26
N PRO A 103 -9.49 11.53 17.43
CA PRO A 103 -8.48 12.30 18.15
C PRO A 103 -8.23 13.67 17.52
N PHE A 104 -8.18 14.72 18.33
CA PHE A 104 -8.06 16.10 17.83
C PHE A 104 -6.82 16.30 16.94
N ASN A 105 -5.67 15.77 17.36
CA ASN A 105 -4.42 15.87 16.60
C ASN A 105 -4.47 15.16 15.23
N ALA A 106 -5.27 14.09 15.13
CA ALA A 106 -5.49 13.39 13.87
C ALA A 106 -6.20 14.28 12.83
N ARG A 107 -7.05 15.21 13.29
CA ARG A 107 -7.74 16.18 12.43
C ARG A 107 -6.77 17.14 11.75
N LEU A 108 -5.66 17.47 12.41
CA LEU A 108 -4.70 18.47 11.95
C LEU A 108 -3.68 17.90 10.97
N SER A 109 -3.12 16.72 11.29
CA SER A 109 -2.02 16.14 10.51
C SER A 109 -1.95 14.62 10.56
N LYS A 110 -1.50 14.02 9.45
CA LYS A 110 -1.17 12.59 9.35
C LYS A 110 0.10 12.20 10.12
N PHE A 111 0.92 13.17 10.55
CA PHE A 111 2.04 12.90 11.44
C PHE A 111 1.59 12.32 12.79
N TRP A 112 0.35 12.58 13.20
CA TRP A 112 -0.23 11.89 14.36
C TRP A 112 -0.37 10.39 14.11
N SER A 113 -0.92 9.97 12.95
CA SER A 113 -1.05 8.56 12.59
C SER A 113 0.34 7.91 12.48
N LEU A 114 1.29 8.59 11.80
CA LEU A 114 2.67 8.10 11.67
C LEU A 114 3.29 7.87 13.05
N LYS A 115 3.17 8.82 13.98
CA LYS A 115 3.66 8.67 15.35
C LYS A 115 3.05 7.44 16.03
N LYS A 116 1.73 7.25 15.93
CA LYS A 116 1.05 6.09 16.53
C LYS A 116 1.51 4.75 15.94
N VAL A 117 1.80 4.72 14.65
CA VAL A 117 2.31 3.53 13.96
C VAL A 117 3.73 3.22 14.41
N VAL A 118 4.59 4.23 14.54
CA VAL A 118 5.95 4.10 15.10
C VAL A 118 5.89 3.62 16.56
N ASP A 119 5.10 4.27 17.41
CA ASP A 119 4.93 3.92 18.83
C ASP A 119 4.42 2.48 19.01
N SER A 120 3.54 2.02 18.10
CA SER A 120 2.98 0.67 18.11
C SER A 120 3.85 -0.38 17.40
N LYS A 121 5.00 0.00 16.84
CA LYS A 121 5.89 -0.86 16.04
C LYS A 121 5.15 -1.52 14.86
N LEU A 122 4.47 -0.70 14.05
CA LEU A 122 3.68 -1.11 12.87
C LEU A 122 2.39 -1.85 13.19
N ARG A 123 1.81 -1.70 14.39
CA ARG A 123 0.56 -2.40 14.78
C ARG A 123 -0.61 -1.43 14.77
N TRP A 124 -0.89 -0.89 13.58
CA TRP A 124 -1.95 0.11 13.39
C TRP A 124 -3.33 -0.43 13.74
N TRP A 125 -3.59 -1.71 13.47
CA TRP A 125 -4.83 -2.43 13.80
C TRP A 125 -5.19 -2.28 15.29
N LYS A 126 -4.23 -2.38 16.21
CA LYS A 126 -4.47 -2.16 17.65
C LYS A 126 -4.83 -0.72 18.01
N ILE A 127 -4.34 0.23 17.21
CA ILE A 127 -4.75 1.62 17.37
C ILE A 127 -6.18 1.75 16.89
N LEU A 128 -6.51 1.17 15.75
CA LEU A 128 -7.86 1.17 15.18
C LEU A 128 -8.88 0.53 16.10
N ASP A 129 -8.59 -0.63 16.70
CA ASP A 129 -9.49 -1.31 17.64
C ASP A 129 -9.81 -0.41 18.85
N ARG A 130 -8.77 0.18 19.46
CA ARG A 130 -8.97 1.14 20.57
C ARG A 130 -9.75 2.38 20.17
N LEU A 131 -9.56 2.86 18.95
CA LEU A 131 -10.30 4.00 18.43
C LEU A 131 -11.76 3.63 18.15
N HIS A 132 -12.01 2.42 17.67
CA HIS A 132 -13.35 1.87 17.45
C HIS A 132 -14.10 1.76 18.77
N GLU A 133 -13.48 1.17 19.79
CA GLU A 133 -14.03 1.09 21.16
C GLU A 133 -14.36 2.48 21.72
N GLN A 134 -13.49 3.47 21.48
CA GLN A 134 -13.64 4.81 22.06
C GLN A 134 -14.64 5.70 21.31
N TYR A 135 -14.69 5.64 19.98
CA TYR A 135 -15.39 6.62 19.13
C TYR A 135 -16.52 6.01 18.28
N GLY A 136 -16.67 4.68 18.27
CA GLY A 136 -17.65 3.97 17.46
C GLY A 136 -17.21 3.78 16.01
N ASP A 137 -18.18 3.51 15.12
CA ASP A 137 -17.91 2.94 13.79
C ASP A 137 -17.29 3.88 12.77
N TYR A 138 -17.35 5.19 12.98
CA TYR A 138 -16.92 6.18 12.01
C TYR A 138 -15.91 7.12 12.68
N VAL A 139 -14.62 6.84 12.48
CA VAL A 139 -13.54 7.55 13.20
C VAL A 139 -12.65 8.33 12.25
N ARG A 140 -12.49 9.62 12.53
CA ARG A 140 -11.57 10.50 11.80
C ARG A 140 -10.13 10.30 12.27
N THR A 141 -9.34 9.57 11.48
CA THR A 141 -7.93 9.24 11.75
C THR A 141 -6.93 10.13 11.01
N GLY A 142 -7.41 11.08 10.19
CA GLY A 142 -6.58 12.03 9.48
C GLY A 142 -7.32 13.31 9.08
N PRO A 143 -6.62 14.29 8.50
CA PRO A 143 -7.26 15.53 8.04
C PRO A 143 -8.36 15.30 7.01
N ARG A 144 -8.11 14.36 6.09
CA ARG A 144 -8.97 13.98 4.97
C ARG A 144 -9.27 12.47 4.95
N GLU A 145 -9.26 11.82 6.12
CA GLU A 145 -9.36 10.38 6.24
C GLU A 145 -10.37 9.99 7.32
N LEU A 146 -11.18 9.00 6.99
CA LEU A 146 -12.16 8.37 7.87
C LEU A 146 -11.93 6.86 7.82
N VAL A 147 -11.84 6.22 8.98
CA VAL A 147 -11.90 4.77 9.12
C VAL A 147 -13.32 4.39 9.47
N ILE A 148 -13.83 3.36 8.78
CA ILE A 148 -15.20 2.91 8.90
C ILE A 148 -15.17 1.43 9.28
N PHE A 149 -15.79 1.10 10.41
CA PHE A 149 -15.95 -0.26 10.92
C PHE A 149 -17.33 -0.84 10.61
N ASP A 150 -18.27 -0.01 10.14
CA ASP A 150 -19.63 -0.43 9.77
C ASP A 150 -19.64 -1.28 8.48
N PRO A 151 -20.05 -2.56 8.55
CA PRO A 151 -20.18 -3.44 7.37
C PRO A 151 -21.19 -2.92 6.33
N ALA A 152 -22.18 -2.12 6.74
CA ALA A 152 -23.14 -1.54 5.81
C ALA A 152 -22.50 -0.53 4.85
N ALA A 153 -21.35 0.05 5.22
CA ALA A 153 -20.61 0.97 4.35
C ALA A 153 -19.84 0.27 3.23
N LEU A 154 -19.68 -1.05 3.27
CA LEU A 154 -18.89 -1.80 2.28
C LEU A 154 -19.48 -1.70 0.88
N THR A 155 -20.78 -1.91 0.70
CA THR A 155 -21.42 -1.84 -0.62
C THR A 155 -21.41 -0.40 -1.19
N PRO A 156 -21.80 0.64 -0.41
CA PRO A 156 -21.70 2.02 -0.89
C PRO A 156 -20.28 2.47 -1.25
N VAL A 157 -19.26 1.98 -0.55
CA VAL A 157 -17.86 2.41 -0.76
C VAL A 157 -17.16 1.55 -1.81
N LEU A 158 -17.31 0.23 -1.80
CA LEU A 158 -16.53 -0.70 -2.64
C LEU A 158 -17.36 -1.37 -3.75
N GLY A 159 -18.69 -1.32 -3.67
CA GLY A 159 -19.58 -2.00 -4.62
C GLY A 159 -19.51 -1.45 -6.05
N PHE A 160 -20.13 -2.17 -6.99
CA PHE A 160 -20.14 -1.79 -8.42
C PHE A 160 -20.80 -0.45 -8.71
N ALA A 161 -21.80 -0.06 -7.91
CA ALA A 161 -22.47 1.24 -8.03
C ALA A 161 -21.74 2.36 -7.27
N SER A 162 -20.60 2.08 -6.63
CA SER A 162 -19.87 3.08 -5.86
C SER A 162 -19.31 4.19 -6.73
N ILE A 163 -19.60 5.42 -6.32
CA ILE A 163 -19.00 6.62 -6.91
C ILE A 163 -17.57 6.85 -6.39
N THR A 164 -17.17 6.22 -5.29
CA THR A 164 -15.84 6.41 -4.71
C THR A 164 -14.75 5.79 -5.60
N GLY A 165 -13.50 6.10 -5.29
CA GLY A 165 -12.32 5.54 -5.97
C GLY A 165 -11.22 5.23 -4.99
N LYS A 166 -10.14 4.63 -5.49
CA LYS A 166 -8.94 4.34 -4.70
C LYS A 166 -8.34 5.62 -4.11
N GLY A 167 -7.77 5.49 -2.91
CA GLY A 167 -7.15 6.61 -2.18
C GLY A 167 -5.83 7.09 -2.79
N PRO A 168 -5.27 8.20 -2.28
CA PRO A 168 -4.07 8.83 -2.82
C PRO A 168 -2.80 7.99 -2.68
N PHE A 169 -2.79 7.01 -1.77
CA PHE A 169 -1.68 6.06 -1.63
C PHE A 169 -1.34 5.38 -2.96
N TYR A 170 -2.34 4.99 -3.74
CA TYR A 170 -2.11 4.25 -4.98
C TYR A 170 -1.43 5.09 -6.08
N ASP A 171 -1.44 6.43 -5.99
CA ASP A 171 -0.70 7.31 -6.91
C ASP A 171 0.80 7.41 -6.57
N SER A 172 1.21 7.01 -5.36
CA SER A 172 2.63 6.95 -4.98
C SER A 172 3.36 5.73 -5.55
N MET A 173 2.59 4.80 -6.13
CA MET A 173 3.07 3.61 -6.81
C MET A 173 2.92 3.77 -8.32
N GLU A 174 3.65 2.97 -9.08
CA GLU A 174 3.56 2.99 -10.54
C GLU A 174 2.18 2.54 -11.03
N THR A 175 1.75 3.05 -12.18
CA THR A 175 0.45 2.75 -12.78
C THR A 175 0.36 1.29 -13.22
N SER A 176 -0.58 0.54 -12.65
CA SER A 176 -0.90 -0.86 -12.96
C SER A 176 -2.40 -1.12 -12.84
N VAL A 177 -2.87 -2.33 -13.16
CA VAL A 177 -4.26 -2.73 -12.91
C VAL A 177 -4.69 -2.57 -11.43
N ASN A 178 -3.82 -2.78 -10.44
CA ASN A 178 -4.22 -2.62 -9.02
C ASN A 178 -3.97 -1.21 -8.46
N THR A 179 -3.09 -0.41 -9.04
CA THR A 179 -2.80 0.94 -8.51
C THR A 179 -3.57 2.04 -9.23
N SER A 180 -4.09 1.78 -10.43
CA SER A 180 -4.81 2.81 -11.18
C SER A 180 -6.10 3.26 -10.47
N ARG A 181 -6.23 4.58 -10.28
CA ARG A 181 -7.46 5.27 -9.81
C ARG A 181 -8.42 5.60 -10.96
N ASP A 182 -7.94 5.55 -12.22
CA ASP A 182 -8.77 5.80 -13.40
C ASP A 182 -9.68 4.59 -13.67
N LYS A 183 -10.99 4.80 -13.50
CA LYS A 183 -12.02 3.76 -13.66
C LYS A 183 -12.07 3.23 -15.09
N GLU A 184 -11.87 4.09 -16.10
CA GLU A 184 -11.97 3.66 -17.50
C GLU A 184 -10.75 2.84 -17.90
N PHE A 185 -9.54 3.33 -17.59
CA PHE A 185 -8.31 2.58 -17.77
C PHE A 185 -8.38 1.23 -17.05
N HIS A 186 -8.75 1.25 -15.76
CA HIS A 186 -8.88 0.05 -14.95
C HIS A 186 -9.84 -0.95 -15.61
N ARG A 187 -11.04 -0.52 -16.01
CA ARG A 187 -12.02 -1.41 -16.64
C ARG A 187 -11.49 -2.08 -17.90
N LYS A 188 -10.82 -1.32 -18.78
CA LYS A 188 -10.22 -1.86 -20.02
C LYS A 188 -9.10 -2.85 -19.69
N ARG A 189 -8.18 -2.48 -18.81
CA ARG A 189 -7.03 -3.32 -18.45
C ARG A 189 -7.45 -4.59 -17.70
N ARG A 190 -8.44 -4.46 -16.80
CA ARG A 190 -8.96 -5.57 -16.02
C ARG A 190 -9.59 -6.66 -16.88
N LYS A 191 -10.31 -6.27 -17.94
CA LYS A 191 -10.88 -7.23 -18.91
C LYS A 191 -9.79 -8.09 -19.57
N ILE A 192 -8.63 -7.50 -19.87
CA ILE A 192 -7.48 -8.22 -20.45
C ILE A 192 -6.94 -9.23 -19.43
N TRP A 193 -6.72 -8.79 -18.19
CA TRP A 193 -6.28 -9.64 -17.09
C TRP A 193 -7.23 -10.81 -16.81
N ASP A 194 -8.54 -10.57 -16.77
CA ASP A 194 -9.55 -11.61 -16.54
C ASP A 194 -9.55 -12.65 -17.66
N ASN A 195 -9.40 -12.19 -18.91
CA ASN A 195 -9.30 -13.08 -20.07
C ASN A 195 -8.01 -13.91 -20.05
N ALA A 196 -6.89 -13.32 -19.62
CA ALA A 196 -5.62 -14.01 -19.49
C ALA A 196 -5.72 -15.13 -18.44
N PHE A 197 -6.22 -14.82 -17.24
CA PHE A 197 -6.48 -15.82 -16.21
C PHE A 197 -7.42 -16.92 -16.71
N LYS A 198 -8.52 -16.57 -17.38
CA LYS A 198 -9.48 -17.55 -17.91
C LYS A 198 -8.84 -18.52 -18.90
N LYS A 199 -7.95 -18.06 -19.77
CA LYS A 199 -7.28 -18.89 -20.78
C LYS A 199 -6.21 -19.79 -20.15
N SER A 200 -5.46 -19.29 -19.19
CA SER A 200 -4.34 -20.03 -18.59
C SER A 200 -4.75 -20.91 -17.40
N LEU A 201 -5.96 -20.74 -16.85
CA LEU A 201 -6.45 -21.44 -15.66
C LEU A 201 -6.41 -22.99 -15.77
N SER A 202 -6.69 -23.56 -16.95
CA SER A 202 -6.64 -25.01 -17.15
C SER A 202 -5.22 -25.57 -17.06
N ASP A 203 -4.23 -24.79 -17.47
CA ASP A 203 -2.82 -25.19 -17.50
C ASP A 203 -2.15 -24.97 -16.13
N TYR A 204 -2.75 -24.15 -15.28
CA TYR A 204 -2.24 -23.86 -13.95
C TYR A 204 -2.39 -25.02 -12.98
N GLY A 205 -3.46 -25.82 -13.09
CA GLY A 205 -3.69 -26.96 -12.20
C GLY A 205 -2.49 -27.92 -12.12
N PRO A 206 -2.06 -28.53 -13.24
CA PRO A 206 -0.90 -29.43 -13.25
C PRO A 206 0.40 -28.78 -12.75
N ARG A 207 0.62 -27.50 -13.06
CA ARG A 207 1.82 -26.76 -12.59
C ARG A 207 1.80 -26.53 -11.08
N ILE A 208 0.65 -26.16 -10.52
CA ILE A 208 0.48 -25.98 -9.08
C ILE A 208 0.74 -27.30 -8.35
N GLU A 209 0.26 -28.43 -8.89
CA GLU A 209 0.54 -29.74 -8.32
C GLU A 209 2.03 -30.11 -8.39
N GLU A 210 2.72 -29.76 -9.48
CA GLU A 210 4.18 -29.94 -9.61
C GLU A 210 4.94 -29.12 -8.54
N PHE A 211 4.63 -27.83 -8.39
CA PHE A 211 5.24 -26.99 -7.35
C PHE A 211 4.89 -27.46 -5.94
N THR A 212 3.67 -27.93 -5.73
CA THR A 212 3.26 -28.50 -4.45
C THR A 212 4.05 -29.77 -4.18
N GLY A 213 4.33 -30.59 -5.20
CA GLY A 213 5.23 -31.75 -5.12
C GLY A 213 6.62 -31.35 -4.63
N GLN A 214 7.21 -30.33 -5.26
CA GLN A 214 8.53 -29.81 -4.86
C GLN A 214 8.54 -29.26 -3.43
N LEU A 215 7.45 -28.59 -3.01
CA LEU A 215 7.30 -28.12 -1.63
C LEU A 215 7.24 -29.30 -0.65
N ILE A 216 6.42 -30.31 -0.95
CA ILE A 216 6.31 -31.51 -0.12
C ILE A 216 7.67 -32.22 -0.02
N GLU A 217 8.38 -32.45 -1.13
CA GLU A 217 9.72 -33.05 -1.12
C GLU A 217 10.71 -32.26 -0.24
N ARG A 218 10.64 -30.93 -0.26
CA ARG A 218 11.47 -30.08 0.60
C ARG A 218 11.12 -30.24 2.08
N ILE A 219 9.82 -30.37 2.40
CA ILE A 219 9.35 -30.65 3.77
C ILE A 219 9.83 -32.04 4.20
N GLU A 220 9.69 -33.07 3.36
CA GLU A 220 10.13 -34.44 3.65
C GLU A 220 11.63 -34.55 3.94
N LYS A 221 12.48 -33.80 3.22
CA LYS A 221 13.93 -33.76 3.50
C LYS A 221 14.27 -33.28 4.92
N ASN A 222 13.33 -32.59 5.57
CA ASN A 222 13.44 -32.08 6.93
C ASN A 222 12.47 -32.80 7.89
N ASP A 223 12.08 -34.04 7.59
CA ASP A 223 11.20 -34.85 8.43
C ASP A 223 11.64 -34.86 9.90
N GLY A 224 10.72 -34.49 10.79
CA GLY A 224 10.96 -34.40 12.23
C GLY A 224 11.85 -33.24 12.69
N LYS A 225 12.32 -32.37 11.79
CA LYS A 225 13.13 -31.18 12.11
C LYS A 225 12.30 -29.89 12.03
N PRO A 226 12.62 -28.87 12.85
CA PRO A 226 11.99 -27.56 12.72
C PRO A 226 12.28 -26.91 11.37
N ILE A 227 11.24 -26.38 10.73
CA ILE A 227 11.30 -25.61 9.49
C ILE A 227 10.61 -24.27 9.75
N LEU A 228 11.24 -23.17 9.28
CA LEU A 228 10.63 -21.85 9.34
C LEU A 228 9.47 -21.75 8.34
N LEU A 229 8.23 -21.75 8.84
CA LEU A 229 7.01 -21.79 8.03
C LEU A 229 6.92 -20.60 7.06
N ASN A 230 7.25 -19.40 7.53
CA ASN A 230 7.17 -18.18 6.73
C ASN A 230 8.07 -18.26 5.49
N GLU A 231 9.26 -18.85 5.64
CA GLU A 231 10.23 -18.97 4.55
C GLU A 231 9.72 -19.92 3.47
N ILE A 232 9.24 -21.11 3.84
CA ILE A 232 8.75 -22.09 2.87
C ILE A 232 7.49 -21.59 2.14
N CYS A 233 6.60 -20.86 2.82
CA CYS A 233 5.43 -20.25 2.20
C CYS A 233 5.82 -19.15 1.19
N ILE A 234 6.81 -18.32 1.54
CA ILE A 234 7.33 -17.28 0.65
C ILE A 234 8.00 -17.92 -0.57
N HIS A 235 8.90 -18.87 -0.38
CA HIS A 235 9.58 -19.57 -1.48
C HIS A 235 8.61 -20.25 -2.44
N TYR A 236 7.60 -20.95 -1.90
CA TYR A 236 6.55 -21.54 -2.71
C TYR A 236 5.81 -20.50 -3.54
N SER A 237 5.32 -19.43 -2.92
CA SER A 237 4.57 -18.39 -3.62
C SER A 237 5.43 -17.70 -4.68
N TYR A 238 6.71 -17.45 -4.42
CA TYR A 238 7.61 -16.83 -5.39
C TYR A 238 7.85 -17.71 -6.62
N ASP A 239 8.14 -19.01 -6.44
CA ASP A 239 8.39 -19.92 -7.57
C ASP A 239 7.12 -20.16 -8.40
N VAL A 240 5.97 -20.33 -7.74
CA VAL A 240 4.68 -20.49 -8.42
C VAL A 240 4.37 -19.22 -9.21
N MET A 241 4.42 -18.06 -8.58
CA MET A 241 4.08 -16.81 -9.26
C MET A 241 5.06 -16.47 -10.36
N SER A 242 6.36 -16.72 -10.20
CA SER A 242 7.31 -16.46 -11.27
C SER A 242 7.09 -17.37 -12.48
N ALA A 243 6.79 -18.66 -12.26
CA ALA A 243 6.53 -19.59 -13.35
C ALA A 243 5.20 -19.33 -14.06
N LEU A 244 4.17 -18.89 -13.33
CA LEU A 244 2.85 -18.58 -13.91
C LEU A 244 2.79 -17.19 -14.55
N ALA A 245 3.61 -16.25 -14.09
CA ALA A 245 3.75 -14.95 -14.69
C ALA A 245 4.74 -14.99 -15.86
N PHE A 246 5.98 -15.42 -15.62
CA PHE A 246 7.11 -15.27 -16.55
C PHE A 246 7.56 -16.56 -17.21
N GLY A 247 6.87 -17.68 -16.98
CA GLY A 247 7.16 -18.97 -17.63
C GLY A 247 8.09 -19.87 -16.83
N ASP A 248 9.04 -19.31 -16.09
CA ASP A 248 10.07 -20.06 -15.34
C ASP A 248 10.05 -19.80 -13.81
N PRO A 249 10.28 -20.84 -12.98
CA PRO A 249 10.45 -20.69 -11.54
C PRO A 249 11.79 -20.02 -11.19
N MET A 250 11.88 -19.41 -10.01
CA MET A 250 13.14 -18.81 -9.53
C MET A 250 14.07 -19.81 -8.85
N GLY A 251 13.59 -21.02 -8.53
CA GLY A 251 14.40 -22.10 -8.00
C GLY A 251 14.51 -22.15 -6.47
N PHE A 252 13.68 -21.40 -5.76
CA PHE A 252 13.73 -21.38 -4.30
C PHE A 252 13.37 -22.73 -3.67
N LEU A 253 12.39 -23.46 -4.22
CA LEU A 253 11.95 -24.76 -3.70
C LEU A 253 13.01 -25.85 -3.88
N LYS A 254 13.73 -25.85 -5.01
CA LYS A 254 14.77 -26.83 -5.33
C LYS A 254 16.13 -26.48 -4.72
N GLY A 255 16.34 -25.22 -4.33
CA GLY A 255 17.61 -24.73 -3.79
C GLY A 255 18.61 -24.34 -4.87
N ASP A 256 18.15 -24.10 -6.10
CA ASP A 256 18.94 -23.65 -7.26
C ASP A 256 18.72 -22.16 -7.57
N SER A 257 18.06 -21.41 -6.68
CA SER A 257 17.88 -19.97 -6.79
C SER A 257 19.22 -19.22 -6.89
N ASN A 258 19.32 -18.30 -7.84
CA ASN A 258 20.52 -17.49 -8.04
C ASN A 258 20.65 -16.34 -7.03
N ASP A 259 21.85 -15.78 -6.91
CA ASP A 259 22.16 -14.68 -5.97
C ASP A 259 21.29 -13.43 -6.21
N VAL A 260 20.88 -13.20 -7.46
CA VAL A 260 20.01 -12.07 -7.83
C VAL A 260 18.61 -12.24 -7.23
N ALA A 261 18.00 -13.42 -7.40
CA ALA A 261 16.69 -13.74 -6.84
C ALA A 261 16.72 -13.67 -5.31
N ASN A 262 17.77 -14.20 -4.68
CA ASN A 262 17.98 -14.12 -3.23
C ASN A 262 18.08 -12.66 -2.75
N SER A 263 18.90 -11.84 -3.42
CA SER A 263 19.07 -10.42 -3.09
C SER A 263 17.75 -9.64 -3.24
N VAL A 264 17.01 -9.91 -4.32
CA VAL A 264 15.71 -9.29 -4.59
C VAL A 264 14.71 -9.65 -3.50
N LEU A 265 14.61 -10.93 -3.13
CA LEU A 265 13.69 -11.38 -2.09
C LEU A 265 14.03 -10.75 -0.72
N ASP A 266 15.31 -10.72 -0.36
CA ASP A 266 15.80 -10.10 0.88
C ASP A 266 15.51 -8.59 0.92
N ASN A 267 15.73 -7.88 -0.19
CA ASN A 267 15.42 -6.47 -0.31
C ASN A 267 13.92 -6.19 -0.15
N ILE A 268 13.05 -7.01 -0.75
CA ILE A 268 11.60 -6.90 -0.59
C ILE A 268 11.23 -7.11 0.88
N GLN A 269 11.74 -8.17 1.51
CA GLN A 269 11.46 -8.47 2.92
C GLN A 269 11.96 -7.39 3.88
N LYS A 270 13.09 -6.74 3.59
CA LYS A 270 13.61 -5.61 4.38
C LYS A 270 12.84 -4.31 4.15
N GLY A 271 12.27 -4.12 2.97
CA GLY A 271 11.55 -2.91 2.57
C GLY A 271 10.12 -2.79 3.11
N VAL A 272 9.48 -3.91 3.52
CA VAL A 272 8.06 -3.91 3.92
C VAL A 272 7.75 -3.04 5.14
N ASP A 273 8.67 -2.95 6.10
CA ASP A 273 8.52 -2.11 7.30
C ASP A 273 8.45 -0.62 6.91
N ALA A 274 9.27 -0.20 5.94
CA ALA A 274 9.26 1.18 5.44
C ALA A 274 7.94 1.52 4.74
N ILE A 275 7.38 0.58 3.97
CA ILE A 275 6.07 0.75 3.32
C ILE A 275 4.96 0.88 4.38
N GLY A 276 4.98 0.05 5.43
CA GLY A 276 4.03 0.13 6.54
C GLY A 276 4.02 1.50 7.23
N LEU A 277 5.20 2.13 7.38
CA LEU A 277 5.28 3.51 7.90
C LEU A 277 4.76 4.54 6.90
N LEU A 278 5.23 4.47 5.66
CA LEU A 278 4.99 5.50 4.64
C LEU A 278 3.56 5.50 4.10
N LEU A 279 2.82 4.40 4.24
CA LEU A 279 1.41 4.31 3.86
C LEU A 279 0.54 5.36 4.56
N HIS A 280 0.92 5.80 5.77
CA HIS A 280 0.22 6.85 6.51
C HIS A 280 0.59 8.27 6.04
N VAL A 281 1.63 8.43 5.22
CA VAL A 281 2.06 9.72 4.68
C VAL A 281 2.38 9.58 3.17
N PRO A 282 1.35 9.37 2.31
CA PRO A 282 1.57 9.03 0.90
C PRO A 282 2.42 10.02 0.10
N TRP A 283 2.30 11.32 0.37
CA TRP A 283 3.10 12.34 -0.32
C TRP A 283 4.60 12.17 -0.04
N LEU A 284 4.98 11.70 1.15
CA LEU A 284 6.38 11.44 1.50
C LEU A 284 6.89 10.23 0.73
N MET A 285 6.06 9.18 0.62
CA MET A 285 6.38 8.02 -0.20
C MET A 285 6.62 8.40 -1.66
N GLY A 286 5.71 9.15 -2.28
CA GLY A 286 5.86 9.62 -3.66
C GLY A 286 7.07 10.54 -3.87
N THR A 287 7.45 11.31 -2.84
CA THR A 287 8.66 12.12 -2.88
C THR A 287 9.90 11.23 -2.88
N LEU A 288 9.98 10.27 -1.95
CA LEU A 288 11.12 9.37 -1.84
C LEU A 288 11.30 8.54 -3.12
N THR A 289 10.22 7.97 -3.67
CA THR A 289 10.30 7.19 -4.92
C THR A 289 10.80 8.02 -6.10
N THR A 290 10.45 9.31 -6.17
CA THR A 290 10.94 10.24 -7.21
C THR A 290 12.46 10.47 -7.13
N PHE A 291 13.09 10.27 -5.97
CA PHE A 291 14.56 10.38 -5.83
C PHE A 291 15.26 9.01 -5.78
N SER A 292 14.55 7.96 -5.43
CA SER A 292 15.07 6.59 -5.32
C SER A 292 15.16 5.82 -6.64
N TRP A 293 14.66 6.36 -7.77
CA TRP A 293 14.77 5.68 -9.07
C TRP A 293 16.22 5.45 -9.53
N ALA A 294 17.17 6.24 -9.05
CA ALA A 294 18.56 6.21 -9.49
C ALA A 294 19.53 5.45 -8.54
N ILE A 295 19.11 5.13 -7.31
CA ILE A 295 20.02 4.64 -6.25
C ILE A 295 19.34 3.58 -5.37
N GLY A 296 20.04 2.47 -5.11
CA GLY A 296 19.69 1.50 -4.06
C GLY A 296 18.83 0.31 -4.51
N PRO A 297 18.20 -0.41 -3.54
CA PRO A 297 17.46 -1.67 -3.78
C PRO A 297 16.31 -1.56 -4.79
N MET A 298 15.65 -0.41 -4.88
CA MET A 298 14.56 -0.19 -5.83
C MET A 298 15.02 -0.18 -7.29
N ARG A 299 16.25 0.30 -7.56
CA ARG A 299 16.84 0.23 -8.89
C ARG A 299 17.09 -1.21 -9.31
N GLN A 300 17.66 -2.03 -8.42
CA GLN A 300 17.88 -3.46 -8.68
C GLN A 300 16.57 -4.20 -8.94
N TRP A 301 15.52 -3.91 -8.17
CA TRP A 301 14.19 -4.47 -8.39
C TRP A 301 13.60 -4.06 -9.75
N ASN A 302 13.77 -2.80 -10.15
CA ASN A 302 13.30 -2.31 -11.45
C ASN A 302 14.07 -2.97 -12.61
N GLU A 303 15.39 -2.98 -12.55
CA GLU A 303 16.25 -3.63 -13.56
C GLU A 303 15.94 -5.13 -13.67
N TYR A 304 15.74 -5.81 -12.54
CA TYR A 304 15.37 -7.22 -12.52
C TYR A 304 13.98 -7.47 -13.11
N SER A 305 12.98 -6.67 -12.75
CA SER A 305 11.64 -6.77 -13.33
C SER A 305 11.67 -6.55 -14.84
N GLU A 306 12.43 -5.57 -15.32
CA GLU A 306 12.63 -5.30 -16.74
C GLU A 306 13.30 -6.47 -17.45
N GLN A 307 14.32 -7.07 -16.84
CA GLN A 307 14.97 -8.28 -17.35
C GLN A 307 13.99 -9.44 -17.48
N LEU A 308 13.10 -9.67 -16.51
CA LEU A 308 12.08 -10.73 -16.62
C LEU A 308 11.15 -10.52 -17.82
N VAL A 309 10.77 -9.26 -18.11
CA VAL A 309 9.95 -8.92 -19.28
C VAL A 309 10.71 -9.16 -20.58
N VAL A 310 11.99 -8.78 -20.64
CA VAL A 310 12.84 -8.98 -21.81
C VAL A 310 13.08 -10.48 -22.06
N LEU A 311 13.49 -11.22 -21.03
CA LEU A 311 13.66 -12.67 -21.09
C LEU A 311 12.39 -13.35 -21.59
N ARG A 312 11.23 -12.95 -21.06
CA ARG A 312 9.93 -13.49 -21.49
C ARG A 312 9.64 -13.24 -22.97
N LYS A 313 10.02 -12.07 -23.51
CA LYS A 313 9.86 -11.73 -24.94
C LYS A 313 10.81 -12.57 -25.84
N GLU A 314 11.97 -12.95 -25.32
CA GLU A 314 12.99 -13.71 -26.06
C GLU A 314 12.74 -15.23 -26.08
N MET A 315 11.84 -15.74 -25.24
CA MET A 315 11.49 -17.17 -25.20
C MET A 315 10.92 -17.67 -26.53
N LYS A 316 11.49 -18.76 -27.06
CA LYS A 316 10.97 -19.47 -28.23
C LYS A 316 9.98 -20.55 -27.79
N ASN A 317 8.78 -20.57 -28.37
CA ASN A 317 7.68 -21.49 -28.06
C ASN A 317 7.28 -21.54 -26.56
N PRO A 318 7.01 -20.40 -25.91
CA PRO A 318 6.63 -20.38 -24.51
C PRO A 318 5.26 -21.04 -24.30
N LYS A 319 5.12 -21.76 -23.19
CA LYS A 319 3.80 -22.25 -22.76
C LYS A 319 2.87 -21.06 -22.44
N PRO A 320 1.53 -21.19 -22.61
CA PRO A 320 0.60 -20.12 -22.27
C PRO A 320 0.73 -19.70 -20.79
N ASP A 321 0.86 -18.40 -20.53
CA ASP A 321 1.00 -17.82 -19.19
C ASP A 321 0.33 -16.44 -19.12
N LEU A 322 0.21 -15.89 -17.90
CA LEU A 322 -0.50 -14.63 -17.67
C LEU A 322 0.17 -13.49 -18.46
N PHE A 323 1.49 -13.41 -18.40
CA PHE A 323 2.23 -12.29 -18.97
C PHE A 323 2.33 -12.34 -20.49
N GLY A 324 2.35 -13.53 -21.10
CA GLY A 324 2.21 -13.70 -22.56
C GLY A 324 0.92 -13.08 -23.08
N HIS A 325 -0.20 -13.31 -22.40
CA HIS A 325 -1.46 -12.64 -22.75
C HIS A 325 -1.44 -11.13 -22.51
N LEU A 326 -0.75 -10.64 -21.47
CA LEU A 326 -0.57 -9.20 -21.26
C LEU A 326 0.29 -8.58 -22.36
N LEU A 327 1.35 -9.27 -22.81
CA LEU A 327 2.21 -8.85 -23.92
C LEU A 327 1.42 -8.71 -25.22
N ASP A 328 0.64 -9.74 -25.59
CA ASP A 328 -0.16 -9.75 -26.82
C ASP A 328 -1.21 -8.63 -26.89
N ASN A 329 -1.63 -8.13 -25.72
CA ASN A 329 -2.71 -7.15 -25.59
C ASN A 329 -2.22 -5.79 -25.05
N THR A 330 -0.92 -5.52 -25.13
CA THR A 330 -0.33 -4.21 -24.79
C THR A 330 0.50 -3.71 -25.97
N GLU A 331 0.19 -2.52 -26.47
CA GLU A 331 0.97 -1.90 -27.55
C GLU A 331 2.42 -1.68 -27.12
N ASP A 332 3.38 -1.93 -28.02
CA ASP A 332 4.82 -1.77 -27.75
C ASP A 332 5.27 -0.30 -27.83
N THR A 333 4.63 0.55 -27.02
CA THR A 333 4.98 1.96 -26.82
C THR A 333 5.82 2.11 -25.55
N ALA A 334 6.43 3.28 -25.33
CA ALA A 334 7.13 3.56 -24.06
C ALA A 334 6.18 3.41 -22.85
N THR A 335 4.94 3.90 -22.98
CA THR A 335 3.89 3.78 -21.97
C THR A 335 3.44 2.34 -21.76
N GLY A 336 3.29 1.56 -22.84
CA GLY A 336 2.93 0.14 -22.76
C GLY A 336 3.99 -0.71 -22.06
N ARG A 337 5.27 -0.46 -22.34
CA ARG A 337 6.39 -1.12 -21.65
C ARG A 337 6.44 -0.79 -20.16
N ALA A 338 6.26 0.49 -19.79
CA ALA A 338 6.20 0.90 -18.39
C ALA A 338 5.04 0.23 -17.63
N LEU A 339 3.88 0.06 -18.28
CA LEU A 339 2.72 -0.64 -17.72
C LEU A 339 2.98 -2.14 -17.48
N LEU A 340 3.64 -2.81 -18.42
CA LEU A 340 3.99 -4.23 -18.27
C LEU A 340 4.97 -4.44 -17.10
N ASN A 341 5.95 -3.54 -16.95
CA ASN A 341 6.91 -3.59 -15.85
C ASN A 341 6.25 -3.39 -14.48
N SER A 342 5.30 -2.47 -14.35
CA SER A 342 4.58 -2.24 -13.09
C SER A 342 3.65 -3.39 -12.71
N GLU A 343 3.02 -4.02 -13.70
CA GLU A 343 2.09 -5.14 -13.51
C GLU A 343 2.80 -6.44 -13.12
N CYS A 344 4.03 -6.64 -13.58
CA CYS A 344 4.94 -7.68 -13.10
C CYS A 344 5.13 -7.62 -11.57
N ARG A 345 5.19 -6.42 -10.98
CA ARG A 345 5.48 -6.21 -9.55
C ARG A 345 4.29 -6.42 -8.60
N LEU A 346 3.11 -6.71 -9.13
CA LEU A 346 1.83 -6.54 -8.41
C LEU A 346 1.33 -7.77 -7.64
N ILE A 347 2.02 -8.90 -7.74
CA ILE A 347 1.34 -10.19 -7.79
C ILE A 347 0.96 -10.80 -6.42
N VAL A 348 1.22 -10.19 -5.26
CA VAL A 348 0.89 -10.83 -3.96
C VAL A 348 0.28 -9.88 -2.92
N GLY A 349 -0.87 -10.26 -2.33
CA GLY A 349 -1.35 -9.71 -1.07
C GLY A 349 -2.73 -10.20 -0.61
N ALA A 350 -2.91 -10.33 0.72
CA ALA A 350 -4.16 -10.71 1.37
C ALA A 350 -4.35 -9.98 2.74
N GLY A 351 -5.60 -9.86 3.21
CA GLY A 351 -5.98 -9.20 4.47
C GLY A 351 -6.81 -10.09 5.42
N ARG A 352 -7.15 -9.58 6.61
CA ARG A 352 -7.83 -10.28 7.74
C ARG A 352 -9.14 -9.56 8.16
N ALA A 353 -10.09 -10.27 8.78
CA ALA A 353 -11.34 -9.72 9.35
C ALA A 353 -11.64 -10.30 10.75
N LEU A 354 -12.02 -9.45 11.75
CA LEU A 354 -12.11 -9.85 13.19
C LEU A 354 -13.28 -9.25 14.00
N ASP A 355 -14.26 -8.58 13.39
CA ASP A 355 -15.32 -7.90 14.15
C ASP A 355 -16.39 -8.89 14.69
N GLU A 356 -16.55 -8.95 16.01
CA GLU A 356 -17.49 -9.84 16.72
C GLU A 356 -18.97 -9.57 16.41
N ARG A 357 -19.32 -8.36 15.93
CA ARG A 357 -20.68 -8.06 15.46
C ARG A 357 -21.04 -8.83 14.20
N ASN A 358 -20.03 -9.32 13.47
CA ASN A 358 -20.19 -10.06 12.23
C ASN A 358 -19.95 -11.57 12.41
N PHE A 359 -19.11 -11.95 13.38
CA PHE A 359 -18.69 -13.33 13.60
C PHE A 359 -18.69 -13.67 15.08
N VAL A 360 -19.48 -14.66 15.49
CA VAL A 360 -19.51 -15.15 16.88
C VAL A 360 -18.14 -15.76 17.21
N LEU A 361 -17.56 -15.37 18.35
CA LEU A 361 -16.20 -15.72 18.76
C LEU A 361 -15.18 -15.35 17.66
N ALA A 362 -15.23 -14.11 17.15
CA ALA A 362 -14.42 -13.67 16.00
C ALA A 362 -12.90 -13.85 16.21
N ASN A 363 -12.47 -13.79 17.48
CA ASN A 363 -11.08 -13.98 17.87
C ASN A 363 -10.62 -15.45 17.87
N ASP A 364 -11.55 -16.41 17.89
CA ASP A 364 -11.24 -17.83 17.89
C ASP A 364 -11.14 -18.40 16.47
N PHE A 365 -10.19 -19.32 16.27
CA PHE A 365 -10.05 -20.06 15.02
C PHE A 365 -11.06 -21.21 14.94
N LEU A 366 -12.20 -20.95 14.31
CA LEU A 366 -13.32 -21.89 14.18
C LEU A 366 -13.67 -22.13 12.70
N PRO A 367 -13.04 -23.12 12.02
CA PRO A 367 -13.38 -23.48 10.64
C PRO A 367 -14.85 -23.86 10.45
N GLU A 368 -15.48 -24.46 11.47
CA GLU A 368 -16.89 -24.87 11.52
C GLU A 368 -17.84 -23.74 11.12
N ARG A 369 -17.48 -22.49 11.41
CA ARG A 369 -18.22 -21.27 11.03
C ARG A 369 -18.59 -21.24 9.55
N TRP A 370 -17.80 -21.86 8.69
CA TRP A 370 -17.94 -21.80 7.24
C TRP A 370 -18.64 -23.01 6.61
N TYR A 371 -18.83 -24.11 7.34
CA TYR A 371 -19.40 -25.34 6.77
C TYR A 371 -20.48 -26.01 7.63
N SER A 372 -20.25 -26.20 8.94
CA SER A 372 -21.15 -26.96 9.82
C SER A 372 -21.95 -26.11 10.79
N LYS A 373 -21.49 -24.87 11.05
CA LYS A 373 -22.09 -23.93 12.02
C LYS A 373 -22.32 -22.55 11.40
N PRO A 374 -23.18 -22.42 10.36
CA PRO A 374 -23.43 -21.15 9.68
C PRO A 374 -24.00 -20.06 10.60
N GLU A 375 -24.64 -20.44 11.71
CA GLU A 375 -25.14 -19.54 12.74
C GLU A 375 -24.05 -18.72 13.44
N LEU A 376 -22.78 -19.16 13.39
CA LEU A 376 -21.64 -18.40 13.90
C LEU A 376 -21.25 -17.22 13.00
N THR A 377 -21.87 -17.09 11.83
CA THR A 377 -21.69 -15.94 10.92
C THR A 377 -22.95 -15.08 10.90
N ILE A 378 -22.94 -14.00 11.68
CA ILE A 378 -24.06 -13.04 11.77
C ILE A 378 -24.18 -12.28 10.46
N ASN A 379 -23.07 -11.79 9.93
CA ASN A 379 -23.04 -11.01 8.70
C ASN A 379 -21.97 -11.51 7.71
N LYS A 380 -22.42 -12.27 6.71
CA LYS A 380 -21.56 -12.84 5.67
C LYS A 380 -20.87 -11.76 4.82
N THR A 381 -21.47 -10.58 4.65
CA THR A 381 -20.90 -9.53 3.78
C THR A 381 -19.66 -8.88 4.38
N ALA A 382 -19.43 -9.02 5.68
CA ALA A 382 -18.23 -8.54 6.35
C ALA A 382 -16.98 -9.40 6.00
N HIS A 383 -17.16 -10.60 5.43
CA HIS A 383 -16.05 -11.44 5.00
C HIS A 383 -15.69 -11.18 3.53
N MET A 384 -14.68 -10.33 3.33
CA MET A 384 -14.23 -9.89 2.01
C MET A 384 -12.69 -9.91 1.86
N PRO A 385 -12.02 -11.05 2.09
CA PRO A 385 -10.56 -11.15 2.00
C PRO A 385 -9.99 -10.84 0.61
N PHE A 386 -10.84 -10.90 -0.42
CA PHE A 386 -10.50 -10.59 -1.82
C PHE A 386 -11.17 -9.31 -2.33
N LEU A 387 -11.68 -8.45 -1.42
CA LEU A 387 -12.50 -7.27 -1.71
C LEU A 387 -13.77 -7.61 -2.53
N ILE A 388 -14.56 -6.58 -2.83
CA ILE A 388 -15.78 -6.68 -3.65
C ILE A 388 -15.77 -5.60 -4.74
N GLY A 389 -16.74 -5.70 -5.66
CA GLY A 389 -16.94 -4.69 -6.70
C GLY A 389 -15.89 -4.74 -7.82
N PRO A 390 -15.70 -3.63 -8.55
CA PRO A 390 -14.88 -3.60 -9.76
C PRO A 390 -13.39 -3.72 -9.46
N PHE A 391 -12.97 -3.48 -8.22
CA PHE A 391 -11.57 -3.54 -7.78
C PHE A 391 -11.27 -4.80 -6.95
N ASN A 392 -12.08 -5.86 -7.08
CA ASN A 392 -11.82 -7.13 -6.41
C ASN A 392 -10.53 -7.82 -6.91
N CYS A 393 -10.00 -8.76 -6.14
CA CYS A 393 -8.74 -9.43 -6.46
C CYS A 393 -8.85 -10.28 -7.75
N ALA A 394 -7.88 -10.11 -8.66
CA ALA A 394 -7.77 -10.91 -9.89
C ALA A 394 -7.32 -12.33 -9.63
N GLY A 395 -6.35 -12.48 -8.74
CA GLY A 395 -5.75 -13.77 -8.41
C GLY A 395 -6.59 -14.65 -7.49
N ARG A 396 -7.84 -14.29 -7.16
CA ARG A 396 -8.66 -15.04 -6.17
C ARG A 396 -8.71 -16.54 -6.47
N ASN A 397 -9.00 -16.90 -7.72
CA ASN A 397 -9.15 -18.32 -8.07
C ASN A 397 -7.81 -19.05 -8.01
N LEU A 398 -6.74 -18.43 -8.49
CA LEU A 398 -5.38 -18.97 -8.44
C LEU A 398 -4.91 -19.16 -6.99
N ALA A 399 -5.05 -18.14 -6.15
CA ALA A 399 -4.71 -18.20 -4.73
C ALA A 399 -5.48 -19.32 -4.00
N MET A 400 -6.77 -19.49 -4.31
CA MET A 400 -7.55 -20.58 -3.73
C MET A 400 -7.14 -21.97 -4.23
N MET A 401 -6.65 -22.10 -5.48
CA MET A 401 -6.10 -23.37 -5.99
C MET A 401 -4.82 -23.73 -5.25
N GLU A 402 -3.89 -22.78 -5.12
CA GLU A 402 -2.64 -22.97 -4.39
C GLU A 402 -2.89 -23.35 -2.92
N LEU A 403 -3.71 -22.56 -2.21
CA LEU A 403 -4.02 -22.81 -0.80
C LEU A 403 -4.66 -24.18 -0.60
N ARG A 404 -5.58 -24.59 -1.47
CA ARG A 404 -6.24 -25.90 -1.37
C ARG A 404 -5.26 -27.04 -1.62
N SER A 405 -4.44 -26.95 -2.66
CA SER A 405 -3.47 -28.00 -3.00
C SER A 405 -2.46 -28.19 -1.87
N VAL A 406 -1.81 -27.10 -1.44
CA VAL A 406 -0.81 -27.13 -0.36
C VAL A 406 -1.40 -27.62 0.95
N VAL A 407 -2.53 -27.04 1.40
CA VAL A 407 -3.12 -27.43 2.70
C VAL A 407 -3.61 -28.87 2.68
N ALA A 408 -4.28 -29.31 1.60
CA ALA A 408 -4.77 -30.69 1.50
C ALA A 408 -3.62 -31.69 1.56
N ARG A 409 -2.53 -31.45 0.81
CA ARG A 409 -1.37 -32.34 0.79
C ARG A 409 -0.61 -32.35 2.11
N VAL A 410 -0.36 -31.18 2.70
CA VAL A 410 0.31 -31.09 4.01
C VAL A 410 -0.47 -31.84 5.09
N VAL A 411 -1.78 -31.65 5.17
CA VAL A 411 -2.63 -32.33 6.17
C VAL A 411 -2.73 -33.84 5.90
N HIS A 412 -2.73 -34.25 4.64
CA HIS A 412 -2.81 -35.66 4.26
C HIS A 412 -1.51 -36.42 4.51
N GLU A 413 -0.36 -35.79 4.25
CA GLU A 413 0.95 -36.45 4.22
C GLU A 413 1.73 -36.28 5.55
N PHE A 414 1.40 -35.27 6.38
CA PHE A 414 2.18 -34.97 7.60
C PHE A 414 1.33 -34.79 8.86
N ASP A 415 1.89 -35.19 9.98
CA ASP A 415 1.54 -34.69 11.30
C ASP A 415 2.32 -33.40 11.54
N VAL A 416 1.61 -32.30 11.80
CA VAL A 416 2.18 -30.97 11.98
C VAL A 416 2.15 -30.59 13.46
N SER A 417 3.29 -30.21 14.01
CA SER A 417 3.43 -29.86 15.42
C SER A 417 4.39 -28.68 15.63
N PHE A 418 4.35 -28.07 16.81
CA PHE A 418 5.38 -27.13 17.22
C PHE A 418 6.64 -27.88 17.64
N PRO A 419 7.84 -27.24 17.60
CA PRO A 419 9.05 -27.85 18.13
C PRO A 419 8.87 -28.36 19.57
N LYS A 420 9.57 -29.45 19.91
CA LYS A 420 9.42 -30.08 21.24
C LYS A 420 9.69 -29.06 22.37
N GLY A 421 8.74 -28.96 23.30
CA GLY A 421 8.81 -28.01 24.42
C GLY A 421 8.34 -26.59 24.10
N VAL A 422 7.84 -26.35 22.89
CA VAL A 422 7.21 -25.08 22.50
C VAL A 422 5.70 -25.24 22.52
N GLU A 423 5.03 -24.47 23.38
CA GLU A 423 3.58 -24.32 23.36
C GLU A 423 3.18 -23.09 22.54
N PHE A 424 2.07 -23.20 21.80
CA PHE A 424 1.57 -22.09 20.99
C PHE A 424 0.78 -21.09 21.83
N ASP A 425 1.37 -19.92 22.04
CA ASP A 425 0.69 -18.76 22.60
C ASP A 425 0.03 -17.95 21.48
N ALA A 426 -1.25 -18.23 21.23
CA ALA A 426 -2.03 -17.54 20.21
C ALA A 426 -2.09 -16.03 20.45
N VAL A 427 -2.24 -15.60 21.71
CA VAL A 427 -2.36 -14.18 22.07
C VAL A 427 -1.07 -13.46 21.69
N ASN A 428 0.09 -13.95 22.14
CA ASN A 428 1.38 -13.37 21.82
C ASN A 428 1.71 -13.46 20.32
N TYR A 429 1.33 -14.56 19.64
CA TYR A 429 1.51 -14.68 18.21
C TYR A 429 0.76 -13.57 17.45
N PHE A 430 -0.55 -13.43 17.69
CA PHE A 430 -1.35 -12.41 17.02
C PHE A 430 -0.98 -10.98 17.49
N ASP A 431 -0.52 -10.80 18.73
CA ASP A 431 -0.02 -9.51 19.26
C ASP A 431 1.17 -8.96 18.47
N ARG A 432 1.98 -9.87 17.89
CA ARG A 432 3.19 -9.55 17.13
C ARG A 432 2.94 -9.34 15.64
N VAL A 433 1.73 -9.57 15.12
CA VAL A 433 1.37 -9.29 13.72
C VAL A 433 1.51 -7.80 13.44
N LYS A 434 2.29 -7.48 12.41
CA LYS A 434 2.51 -6.11 11.92
C LYS A 434 1.62 -5.81 10.72
N ASP A 435 1.17 -4.57 10.61
CA ASP A 435 0.56 -4.02 9.41
C ASP A 435 1.65 -3.44 8.51
N HIS A 436 2.04 -4.20 7.51
CA HIS A 436 2.73 -3.65 6.35
C HIS A 436 1.68 -3.27 5.30
N PHE A 437 2.08 -3.17 4.03
CA PHE A 437 1.12 -3.18 2.92
C PHE A 437 0.15 -4.40 2.99
N ILE A 438 0.61 -5.49 3.61
CA ILE A 438 -0.14 -6.69 3.97
C ILE A 438 0.19 -7.09 5.41
N ALA A 439 -0.57 -8.02 5.99
CA ALA A 439 -0.27 -8.53 7.33
C ALA A 439 1.08 -9.27 7.37
N GLY A 440 2.01 -8.80 8.20
CA GLY A 440 3.29 -9.44 8.48
C GLY A 440 3.16 -10.41 9.64
N ALA A 441 2.97 -11.69 9.34
CA ALA A 441 2.93 -12.75 10.33
C ALA A 441 4.32 -12.92 11.01
N PRO A 442 4.38 -13.12 12.34
CA PRO A 442 5.63 -13.44 13.03
C PRO A 442 6.26 -14.72 12.48
N LYS A 443 7.59 -14.79 12.57
CA LYS A 443 8.34 -16.02 12.27
C LYS A 443 7.89 -17.16 13.18
N GLN A 444 7.56 -18.30 12.58
CA GLN A 444 7.12 -19.49 13.30
C GLN A 444 7.80 -20.74 12.76
N ASP A 445 8.50 -21.44 13.65
CA ASP A 445 9.03 -22.77 13.35
C ASP A 445 7.94 -23.82 13.57
N MET A 446 7.86 -24.78 12.65
CA MET A 446 6.95 -25.92 12.69
C MET A 446 7.73 -27.20 12.38
N VAL A 447 7.29 -28.32 12.96
CA VAL A 447 7.82 -29.65 12.69
C VAL A 447 6.78 -30.42 11.90
N PHE A 448 7.20 -31.02 10.79
CA PHE A 448 6.38 -31.88 9.95
C PHE A 448 6.92 -33.30 10.09
N THR A 449 6.05 -34.25 10.43
CA THR A 449 6.40 -35.68 10.56
C THR A 449 5.58 -36.47 9.56
N LYS A 450 6.23 -37.20 8.65
CA LYS A 450 5.53 -37.95 7.61
C LYS A 450 4.61 -39.01 8.23
N ARG A 451 3.35 -39.00 7.81
CA ARG A 451 2.36 -40.02 8.20
C ARG A 451 2.71 -41.35 7.52
N LYS A 452 2.52 -42.45 8.26
CA LYS A 452 2.80 -43.80 7.78
C LYS A 452 1.62 -44.42 7.07
#